data_AF-A0A7X0ZXE1-F1
#
_entry.id   AF-A0A7X0ZXE1-F1
#
_cell.length_a   1.000
_cell.length_b   1.000
_cell.length_c   1.000
_cell.angle_alpha   90.00
_cell.angle_beta   90.00
_cell.angle_gamma   90.00
#
_symmetry.space_group_name_H-M   'P 1'
#
loop_
_entity.id
_entity.type
_entity.pdbx_description
1 polymer ?
#
loop_
_entity_poly.entity_id
_entity_poly.type
_entity_poly.pdbx_seq_one_letter_code
_entity_poly.pdbx_strand_id
1 'polypeptide(L)'
;MDNNSKGNIGILIFLVSLFSAIWSLVIFPEGFGLIWLIGSVVVLVVATIYLVRWNKQAKKQVSTCRIPVEATVQWWETSSRGQSGVLFFLVLSIPWNGSVVEKAYSTGGGMGVVELTQFLNRYPVGSRLMILTNGKGLSNIVIQEIDYAMSDNGEKLVLERFARFKNK
;
A
#
# COMPACT_ATOMS: atom_id res chain seq x y z
N MET A 1 12.14 -7.36 6.39
CA MET A 1 11.00 -7.75 5.54
C MET A 1 9.96 -6.67 5.60
N ASP A 2 9.79 -5.93 4.50
CA ASP A 2 8.83 -4.82 4.40
C ASP A 2 7.39 -5.31 4.62
N ASN A 3 6.52 -4.42 5.10
CA ASN A 3 5.13 -4.77 5.42
C ASN A 3 4.39 -5.40 4.23
N ASN A 4 4.68 -4.98 3.01
CA ASN A 4 4.12 -5.57 1.79
C ASN A 4 4.60 -7.01 1.54
N SER A 5 5.85 -7.32 1.87
CA SER A 5 6.40 -8.67 1.73
C SER A 5 5.71 -9.64 2.70
N LYS A 6 5.44 -9.20 3.94
CA LYS A 6 4.66 -9.97 4.92
C LYS A 6 3.24 -10.23 4.46
N GLY A 7 2.58 -9.22 3.89
CA GLY A 7 1.26 -9.33 3.30
C GLY A 7 1.16 -10.31 2.15
N ASN A 8 2.06 -10.16 1.17
CA ASN A 8 2.12 -11.02 -0.01
C ASN A 8 2.38 -12.48 0.36
N ILE A 9 3.26 -12.74 1.34
CA ILE A 9 3.50 -14.09 1.87
C ILE A 9 2.25 -14.64 2.57
N GLY A 10 1.55 -13.83 3.35
CA GLY A 10 0.28 -14.23 3.98
C GLY A 10 -0.79 -14.63 2.95
N ILE A 11 -0.93 -13.86 1.86
CA ILE A 11 -1.86 -14.17 0.76
C ILE A 11 -1.43 -15.45 0.03
N LEU A 12 -0.13 -15.61 -0.23
CA LEU A 12 0.39 -16.81 -0.89
C LEU A 12 0.12 -18.07 -0.05
N ILE A 13 0.38 -18.03 1.25
CA ILE A 13 0.10 -19.14 2.17
C ILE A 13 -1.40 -19.47 2.19
N PHE A 14 -2.26 -18.44 2.18
CA PHE A 14 -3.71 -18.62 2.09
C PHE A 14 -4.12 -19.33 0.80
N LEU A 15 -3.60 -18.89 -0.36
CA LEU A 15 -3.92 -19.53 -1.64
C LEU A 15 -3.42 -20.97 -1.70
N VAL A 16 -2.18 -21.22 -1.29
CA VAL A 16 -1.59 -22.57 -1.28
C VAL A 16 -2.37 -23.50 -0.36
N SER A 17 -2.76 -23.05 0.84
CA SER A 17 -3.57 -23.86 1.76
C SER A 17 -4.99 -24.13 1.24
N LEU A 18 -5.60 -23.18 0.55
CA LEU A 18 -6.89 -23.37 -0.11
C LEU A 18 -6.79 -24.43 -1.23
N PHE A 19 -5.82 -24.30 -2.13
CA PHE A 19 -5.61 -25.27 -3.20
C PHE A 19 -5.27 -26.65 -2.65
N SER A 20 -4.46 -26.71 -1.58
CA SER A 20 -4.12 -27.95 -0.89
C SER A 20 -5.35 -28.64 -0.28
N ALA A 21 -6.25 -27.88 0.35
CA ALA A 21 -7.50 -28.41 0.88
C ALA A 21 -8.41 -28.96 -0.23
N ILE A 22 -8.55 -28.23 -1.35
CA ILE A 22 -9.34 -28.67 -2.50
C ILE A 22 -8.76 -29.96 -3.10
N TRP A 23 -7.44 -30.03 -3.29
CA TRP A 23 -6.77 -31.20 -3.87
C TRP A 23 -6.87 -32.44 -2.99
N SER A 24 -6.89 -32.25 -1.67
CA SER A 24 -7.00 -33.34 -0.70
C SER A 24 -8.30 -34.12 -0.80
N LEU A 25 -9.37 -33.48 -1.28
CA LEU A 25 -10.68 -34.09 -1.47
C LEU A 25 -10.80 -34.88 -2.78
N VAL A 26 -9.88 -34.67 -3.74
CA VAL A 26 -9.99 -35.20 -5.11
C VAL A 26 -9.03 -36.37 -5.38
N ILE A 27 -7.83 -36.36 -4.79
CA ILE A 27 -6.73 -37.26 -5.25
C ILE A 27 -6.30 -38.32 -4.23
N PHE A 28 -6.47 -38.10 -2.93
CA PHE A 28 -5.83 -38.97 -1.93
C PHE A 28 -6.76 -40.06 -1.38
N PRO A 29 -6.25 -41.29 -1.12
CA PRO A 29 -7.00 -42.35 -0.47
C PRO A 29 -7.45 -41.94 0.94
N GLU A 30 -8.61 -42.47 1.36
CA GLU A 30 -9.47 -41.93 2.44
C GLU A 30 -8.73 -41.58 3.75
N GLY A 31 -7.74 -42.38 4.18
CA GLY A 31 -7.00 -42.10 5.42
C GLY A 31 -5.96 -40.97 5.29
N PHE A 32 -5.22 -40.90 4.17
CA PHE A 32 -4.17 -39.91 3.96
C PHE A 32 -4.75 -38.55 3.54
N GLY A 33 -5.85 -38.57 2.77
CA GLY A 33 -6.59 -37.37 2.38
C GLY A 33 -7.17 -36.63 3.58
N LEU A 34 -7.68 -37.36 4.58
CA LEU A 34 -8.27 -36.76 5.78
C LEU A 34 -7.23 -36.00 6.63
N ILE A 35 -6.04 -36.59 6.84
CA ILE A 35 -4.95 -35.94 7.59
C ILE A 35 -4.45 -34.69 6.84
N TRP A 36 -4.32 -34.78 5.51
CA TRP A 36 -3.88 -33.67 4.68
C TRP A 36 -4.91 -32.53 4.62
N LEU A 37 -6.20 -32.87 4.58
CA LEU A 37 -7.30 -31.92 4.67
C LEU A 37 -7.27 -31.16 5.99
N ILE A 38 -7.17 -31.88 7.12
CA ILE A 38 -7.10 -31.27 8.46
C ILE A 38 -5.91 -30.30 8.54
N GLY A 39 -4.72 -30.72 8.09
CA GLY A 39 -3.54 -29.85 8.06
C GLY A 39 -3.76 -28.59 7.22
N SER A 40 -4.34 -28.74 6.03
CA SER A 40 -4.61 -27.62 5.11
C SER A 40 -5.64 -26.64 5.69
N VAL A 41 -6.69 -27.14 6.34
CA VAL A 41 -7.71 -26.31 7.01
C VAL A 41 -7.11 -25.54 8.18
N VAL A 42 -6.25 -26.15 9.00
CA VAL A 42 -5.58 -25.45 10.11
C VAL A 42 -4.72 -24.30 9.57
N VAL A 43 -3.93 -24.53 8.52
CA VAL A 43 -3.10 -23.49 7.90
C VAL A 43 -3.98 -22.38 7.31
N LEU A 44 -5.10 -22.72 6.66
CA LEU A 44 -6.05 -21.76 6.11
C LEU A 44 -6.65 -20.86 7.19
N VAL A 45 -7.06 -21.43 8.33
CA VAL A 45 -7.61 -20.68 9.47
C VAL A 45 -6.56 -19.72 10.05
N VAL A 46 -5.34 -20.20 10.26
CA VAL A 46 -4.23 -19.37 10.77
C VAL A 46 -3.91 -18.23 9.81
N ALA A 47 -3.83 -18.51 8.51
CA ALA A 47 -3.60 -17.50 7.47
C ALA A 47 -4.73 -16.47 7.41
N THR A 48 -5.98 -16.91 7.58
CA THR A 48 -7.15 -16.02 7.62
C THR A 48 -7.09 -15.08 8.84
N ILE A 49 -6.80 -15.61 10.03
CA ILE A 49 -6.64 -14.79 11.25
C ILE A 49 -5.51 -13.78 11.07
N TYR A 50 -4.39 -14.20 10.46
CA TYR A 50 -3.26 -13.33 10.16
C TYR A 50 -3.68 -12.18 9.22
N LEU A 51 -4.35 -12.48 8.10
CA LEU A 51 -4.83 -11.48 7.15
C LEU A 51 -5.82 -10.49 7.77
N VAL A 52 -6.76 -10.98 8.60
CA VAL A 52 -7.73 -10.13 9.31
C VAL A 52 -7.02 -9.18 10.28
N ARG A 53 -6.05 -9.68 11.07
CA ARG A 53 -5.27 -8.84 11.98
C ARG A 53 -4.46 -7.79 11.22
N TRP A 54 -3.89 -8.16 10.09
CA TRP A 54 -3.11 -7.24 9.27
C TRP A 54 -3.98 -6.14 8.65
N ASN A 55 -5.16 -6.47 8.14
CA ASN A 55 -6.14 -5.49 7.65
C ASN A 55 -6.58 -4.53 8.78
N LYS A 56 -6.86 -5.05 9.99
CA LYS A 56 -7.16 -4.20 11.15
C LYS A 56 -6.02 -3.26 11.51
N GLN A 57 -4.76 -3.72 11.43
CA GLN A 57 -3.59 -2.87 11.68
C GLN A 57 -3.44 -1.77 10.63
N ALA A 58 -3.62 -2.08 9.34
CA ALA A 58 -3.58 -1.09 8.27
C ALA A 58 -4.65 0.00 8.48
N LYS A 59 -5.90 -0.40 8.75
CA LYS A 59 -6.99 0.55 9.07
C LYS A 59 -6.67 1.39 10.30
N LYS A 60 -6.08 0.79 11.34
CA LYS A 60 -5.68 1.53 12.54
C LYS A 60 -4.62 2.58 12.22
N GLN A 61 -3.61 2.25 11.41
CA GLN A 61 -2.56 3.20 11.00
C GLN A 61 -3.14 4.40 10.24
N VAL A 62 -4.06 4.18 9.32
CA VAL A 62 -4.76 5.26 8.61
C VAL A 62 -5.59 6.10 9.59
N SER A 63 -6.36 5.48 10.48
CA SER A 63 -7.22 6.20 11.44
C SER A 63 -6.45 7.02 12.50
N THR A 64 -5.15 6.73 12.68
CA THR A 64 -4.26 7.50 13.57
C THR A 64 -3.67 8.73 12.89
N CYS A 65 -3.80 8.86 11.58
CA CYS A 65 -3.37 10.06 10.85
C CYS A 65 -4.40 11.16 11.07
N ARG A 66 -4.11 12.08 12.00
CA ARG A 66 -5.04 13.15 12.40
C ARG A 66 -4.38 14.52 12.52
N ILE A 67 -3.04 14.57 12.49
CA ILE A 67 -2.30 15.81 12.68
C ILE A 67 -2.13 16.45 11.30
N PRO A 68 -2.78 17.60 11.03
CA PRO A 68 -2.68 18.27 9.75
C PRO A 68 -1.30 18.90 9.58
N VAL A 69 -0.71 18.70 8.41
CA VAL A 69 0.56 19.30 7.97
C VAL A 69 0.37 19.80 6.55
N GLU A 70 0.81 21.03 6.29
CA GLU A 70 0.80 21.61 4.95
C GLU A 70 2.02 21.06 4.18
N ALA A 71 1.78 20.36 3.08
CA ALA A 71 2.81 19.78 2.23
C ALA A 71 2.77 20.42 0.84
N THR A 72 3.93 20.56 0.21
CA THR A 72 4.03 21.12 -1.15
C THR A 72 4.21 20.00 -2.16
N VAL A 73 3.39 20.00 -3.22
CA VAL A 73 3.51 19.06 -4.35
C VAL A 73 4.77 19.39 -5.13
N GLN A 74 5.77 18.52 -5.13
CA GLN A 74 6.98 18.69 -5.92
C GLN A 74 6.82 18.10 -7.32
N TRP A 75 6.17 16.95 -7.41
CA TRP A 75 5.97 16.24 -8.66
C TRP A 75 4.98 15.10 -8.48
N TRP A 76 4.25 14.74 -9.53
CA TRP A 76 3.44 13.55 -9.56
C TRP A 76 3.33 12.99 -10.99
N GLU A 77 3.12 11.69 -11.12
CA GLU A 77 2.95 11.03 -12.40
C GLU A 77 2.09 9.76 -12.26
N THR A 78 1.29 9.47 -13.28
CA THR A 78 0.68 8.15 -13.48
C THR A 78 1.48 7.34 -14.50
N SER A 79 1.77 6.07 -14.21
CA SER A 79 2.26 5.13 -15.22
C SER A 79 1.27 3.98 -15.45
N SER A 80 1.09 3.59 -16.71
CA SER A 80 0.31 2.41 -17.04
C SER A 80 1.14 1.16 -16.79
N ARG A 81 0.58 0.20 -16.04
CA ARG A 81 1.16 -1.12 -15.85
C ARG A 81 0.40 -2.17 -16.66
N GLY A 82 0.23 -1.94 -17.97
CA GLY A 82 -0.42 -2.88 -18.88
C GLY A 82 -1.80 -3.34 -18.39
N GLN A 83 -2.05 -4.65 -18.35
CA GLN A 83 -3.32 -5.22 -17.87
C GLN A 83 -3.52 -5.12 -16.34
N SER A 84 -2.53 -4.66 -15.57
CA SER A 84 -2.52 -4.71 -14.10
C SER A 84 -2.94 -3.41 -13.40
N GLY A 85 -3.43 -2.41 -14.14
CA GLY A 85 -3.94 -1.15 -13.59
C GLY A 85 -2.97 0.04 -13.69
N VAL A 86 -3.37 1.17 -13.11
CA VAL A 86 -2.59 2.42 -13.10
C VAL A 86 -1.76 2.48 -11.83
N LEU A 87 -0.46 2.77 -11.98
CA LEU A 87 0.41 3.15 -10.87
C LEU A 87 0.44 4.66 -10.78
N PHE A 88 0.45 5.16 -9.56
CA PHE A 88 0.52 6.58 -9.28
C PHE A 88 1.69 6.87 -8.35
N PHE A 89 2.46 7.89 -8.70
CA PHE A 89 3.62 8.37 -7.96
C PHE A 89 3.40 9.83 -7.57
N LEU A 90 3.73 10.17 -6.33
CA LEU A 90 3.65 11.53 -5.80
C LEU A 90 4.86 11.82 -4.94
N VAL A 91 5.46 12.98 -5.13
CA VAL A 91 6.54 13.50 -4.30
C VAL A 91 6.05 14.77 -3.63
N LEU A 92 6.11 14.77 -2.29
CA LEU A 92 5.73 15.88 -1.45
C LEU A 92 6.96 16.40 -0.70
N SER A 93 7.04 17.71 -0.56
CA SER A 93 7.96 18.41 0.33
C SER A 93 7.20 18.76 1.61
N ILE A 94 7.57 18.12 2.72
CA ILE A 94 6.85 18.21 3.99
C ILE A 94 7.74 18.92 5.02
N PRO A 95 7.31 20.05 5.60
CA PRO A 95 8.00 20.66 6.73
C PRO A 95 7.82 19.77 7.97
N TRP A 96 8.93 19.23 8.48
CA TRP A 96 8.95 18.30 9.60
C TRP A 96 10.13 18.58 10.53
N ASN A 97 9.85 18.78 11.82
CA ASN A 97 10.86 19.05 12.86
C ASN A 97 11.87 20.16 12.49
N GLY A 98 11.40 21.25 11.88
CA GLY A 98 12.26 22.39 11.50
C GLY A 98 13.09 22.18 10.23
N SER A 99 12.93 21.04 9.56
CA SER A 99 13.55 20.74 8.28
C SER A 99 12.49 20.47 7.20
N VAL A 100 12.85 20.61 5.93
CA VAL A 100 11.98 20.18 4.83
C VAL A 100 12.42 18.79 4.40
N VAL A 101 11.50 17.83 4.49
CA VAL A 101 11.73 16.44 4.10
C VAL A 101 10.97 16.16 2.81
N GLU A 102 11.69 15.74 1.78
CA GLU A 102 11.05 15.22 0.57
C GLU A 102 10.66 13.76 0.80
N LYS A 103 9.38 13.46 0.59
CA LYS A 103 8.82 12.12 0.69
C LYS A 103 8.13 11.74 -0.60
N ALA A 104 8.45 10.54 -1.07
CA ALA A 104 7.84 9.96 -2.25
C ALA A 104 6.91 8.82 -1.87
N TYR A 105 5.71 8.87 -2.42
CA TYR A 105 4.63 7.94 -2.18
C TYR A 105 4.21 7.28 -3.49
N SER A 106 3.77 6.03 -3.40
CA SER A 106 3.15 5.36 -4.55
C SER A 106 1.95 4.53 -4.14
N THR A 107 1.00 4.45 -5.06
CA THR A 107 -0.19 3.60 -4.94
C THR A 107 -0.46 2.93 -6.29
N GLY A 108 -1.05 1.74 -6.26
CA GLY A 108 -1.46 1.01 -7.45
C GLY A 108 -2.90 0.55 -7.28
N GLY A 109 -3.71 0.68 -8.33
CA GLY A 109 -5.11 0.24 -8.28
C GLY A 109 -6.01 0.84 -9.35
N GLY A 110 -7.31 0.54 -9.21
CA GLY A 110 -8.40 1.05 -10.07
C GLY A 110 -8.92 2.42 -9.64
N MET A 111 -10.26 2.57 -9.58
CA MET A 111 -11.03 3.82 -9.42
C MET A 111 -10.40 4.90 -8.50
N GLY A 112 -9.87 4.54 -7.32
CA GLY A 112 -9.25 5.50 -6.40
C GLY A 112 -8.00 6.20 -6.94
N VAL A 113 -7.25 5.58 -7.86
CA VAL A 113 -6.12 6.24 -8.54
C VAL A 113 -6.61 7.28 -9.56
N VAL A 114 -7.75 7.03 -10.21
CA VAL A 114 -8.34 7.95 -11.17
C VAL A 114 -8.80 9.23 -10.47
N GLU A 115 -9.47 9.09 -9.33
CA GLU A 115 -9.91 10.20 -8.48
C GLU A 115 -8.71 11.03 -7.98
N LEU A 116 -7.66 10.36 -7.50
CA LEU A 116 -6.43 11.02 -7.07
C LEU A 116 -5.73 11.76 -8.21
N THR A 117 -5.72 11.19 -9.41
CA THR A 117 -5.16 11.83 -10.60
C THR A 117 -5.96 13.08 -10.99
N GLN A 118 -7.29 13.00 -10.99
CA GLN A 118 -8.16 14.15 -11.26
C GLN A 118 -8.05 15.22 -10.17
N PHE A 119 -7.85 14.81 -8.92
CA PHE A 119 -7.55 15.72 -7.82
C PHE A 119 -6.24 16.46 -8.09
N LEU A 120 -5.13 15.76 -8.30
CA LEU A 120 -3.81 16.39 -8.47
C LEU A 120 -3.62 17.11 -9.80
N ASN A 121 -4.41 16.80 -10.83
CA ASN A 121 -4.51 17.65 -12.02
C ASN A 121 -5.00 19.07 -11.71
N ARG A 122 -5.75 19.27 -10.61
CA ARG A 122 -6.17 20.58 -10.13
C ARG A 122 -5.13 21.26 -9.22
N TYR A 123 -4.11 20.52 -8.80
CA TYR A 123 -3.04 20.96 -7.91
C TYR A 123 -1.68 20.88 -8.63
N PRO A 124 -1.28 21.94 -9.37
CA PRO A 124 -0.03 21.94 -10.13
C PRO A 124 1.18 21.80 -9.20
N VAL A 125 2.34 21.48 -9.79
CA VAL A 125 3.62 21.48 -9.06
C VAL A 125 3.81 22.84 -8.35
N GLY A 126 4.22 22.79 -7.09
CA GLY A 126 4.35 23.94 -6.19
C GLY A 126 3.08 24.26 -5.38
N SER A 127 1.94 23.64 -5.70
CA SER A 127 0.72 23.79 -4.90
C SER A 127 0.86 23.18 -3.51
N ARG A 128 0.06 23.70 -2.58
CA ARG A 128 0.03 23.26 -1.20
C ARG A 128 -1.19 22.38 -0.97
N LEU A 129 -0.98 21.30 -0.24
CA LEU A 129 -1.99 20.31 0.10
C LEU A 129 -1.95 20.05 1.60
N MET A 130 -3.13 19.90 2.19
CA MET A 130 -3.22 19.44 3.57
C MET A 130 -3.14 17.92 3.62
N ILE A 131 -2.15 17.42 4.34
CA ILE A 131 -1.98 16.00 4.64
C ILE A 131 -2.17 15.75 6.12
N LEU A 132 -2.66 14.57 6.48
CA LEU A 132 -2.75 14.11 7.86
C LEU A 132 -1.64 13.11 8.13
N THR A 133 -0.93 13.33 9.24
CA THR A 133 0.14 12.45 9.73
C THR A 133 -0.24 11.88 11.09
N ASN A 134 0.50 10.86 11.53
CA ASN A 134 0.35 10.28 12.87
C ASN A 134 1.17 11.00 13.96
N GLY A 135 1.87 12.09 13.62
CA GLY A 135 2.73 12.86 14.53
C GLY A 135 4.05 12.20 14.92
N LYS A 136 4.24 10.92 14.60
CA LYS A 136 5.44 10.14 14.96
C LYS A 136 6.38 9.94 13.77
N GLY A 137 5.86 10.05 12.55
CA GLY A 137 6.64 9.94 11.32
C GLY A 137 5.82 10.15 10.06
N LEU A 138 6.48 10.00 8.92
CA LEU A 138 5.95 10.31 7.58
C LEU A 138 5.80 9.07 6.67
N SER A 139 5.84 7.86 7.23
CA SER A 139 5.75 6.62 6.45
C SER A 139 4.37 6.40 5.83
N ASN A 140 3.32 6.89 6.49
CA ASN A 140 1.96 6.92 5.95
C ASN A 140 1.39 8.32 6.13
N ILE A 141 0.68 8.78 5.11
CA ILE A 141 -0.04 10.05 5.12
C ILE A 141 -1.44 9.85 4.54
N VAL A 142 -2.37 10.72 4.92
CA VAL A 142 -3.70 10.78 4.30
C VAL A 142 -3.87 12.15 3.68
N ILE A 143 -4.26 12.23 2.41
CA ILE A 143 -4.62 13.50 1.77
C ILE A 143 -5.99 13.90 2.32
N GLN A 144 -6.03 14.99 3.08
CA GLN A 144 -7.19 15.35 3.90
C GLN A 144 -8.46 15.57 3.07
N GLU A 145 -8.32 16.20 1.90
CA GLU A 145 -9.46 16.63 1.07
C GLU A 145 -10.22 15.47 0.41
N ILE A 146 -9.54 14.37 0.14
CA ILE A 146 -10.09 13.21 -0.60
C ILE A 146 -10.01 11.92 0.21
N ASP A 147 -9.65 12.01 1.49
CA ASP A 147 -9.47 10.88 2.43
C ASP A 147 -8.66 9.72 1.83
N TYR A 148 -7.62 10.05 1.06
CA TYR A 148 -6.82 9.06 0.34
C TYR A 148 -5.52 8.78 1.08
N ALA A 149 -5.33 7.52 1.51
CA ALA A 149 -4.14 7.09 2.21
C ALA A 149 -3.01 6.71 1.25
N MET A 150 -1.79 7.18 1.53
CA MET A 150 -0.60 6.87 0.77
C MET A 150 0.52 6.34 1.66
N SER A 151 1.35 5.46 1.11
CA SER A 151 2.51 4.87 1.77
C SER A 151 3.79 5.05 0.95
N ASP A 152 4.94 5.05 1.63
CA ASP A 152 6.30 5.28 1.11
C ASP A 152 6.85 4.17 0.20
N ASN A 153 5.96 3.46 -0.51
CA ASN A 153 6.33 2.35 -1.36
C ASN A 153 7.27 2.80 -2.48
N GLY A 154 8.48 2.22 -2.50
CA GLY A 154 9.46 2.52 -3.54
C GLY A 154 10.04 3.93 -3.44
N GLU A 155 10.00 4.58 -2.27
CA GLU A 155 10.44 5.97 -2.06
C GLU A 155 11.79 6.26 -2.76
N LYS A 156 12.80 5.41 -2.55
CA LYS A 156 14.12 5.58 -3.17
C LYS A 156 14.07 5.60 -4.70
N LEU A 157 13.34 4.69 -5.33
CA LEU A 157 13.22 4.61 -6.79
C LEU A 157 12.48 5.82 -7.36
N VAL A 158 11.46 6.30 -6.66
CA VAL A 158 10.69 7.47 -7.07
C VAL A 158 11.52 8.74 -6.92
N LEU A 159 12.25 8.89 -5.82
CA LEU A 159 13.16 10.02 -5.61
C LEU A 159 14.31 10.03 -6.62
N GLU A 160 14.91 8.88 -6.95
CA GLU A 160 15.93 8.77 -8.01
C GLU A 160 15.38 9.15 -9.39
N ARG A 161 14.09 8.86 -9.64
CA ARG A 161 13.41 9.27 -10.86
C ARG A 161 13.16 10.78 -10.86
N PHE A 162 12.68 11.34 -9.75
CA PHE A 162 12.46 12.77 -9.57
C PHE A 162 13.74 13.59 -9.71
N ALA A 163 14.85 13.15 -9.11
CA ALA A 163 16.15 13.81 -9.26
C ALA A 163 16.62 13.89 -10.72
N ARG A 164 16.33 12.84 -11.51
CA ARG A 164 16.59 12.85 -12.97
C ARG A 164 15.70 13.82 -13.74
N PHE A 165 14.48 14.07 -13.28
CA PHE A 165 13.61 15.10 -13.85
C PHE A 165 14.10 16.52 -13.54
N LYS A 166 14.61 16.77 -12.33
CA LYS A 166 15.08 18.09 -11.89
C LYS A 166 16.34 18.57 -12.61
N ASN A 167 17.15 17.64 -13.14
CA ASN A 167 18.42 17.92 -13.81
C ASN A 167 18.30 17.98 -15.35
N LYS A 168 17.08 17.94 -15.89
CA LYS A 168 16.80 18.14 -17.32
C LYS A 168 16.18 19.50 -17.54
#